data_AF-A0A0M0BY40-F1
#
_entry.id   AF-A0A0M0BY40-F1
#
_cell.length_a   1.000
_cell.length_b   1.000
_cell.length_c   1.000
_cell.angle_alpha   90.00
_cell.angle_beta   90.00
_cell.angle_gamma   90.00
#
_symmetry.space_group_name_H-M   'P 1'
#
loop_
_entity.id
_entity.type
_entity.pdbx_description
1 polymer ?
#
loop_
_entity_poly.entity_id
_entity_poly.type
_entity_poly.pdbx_seq_one_letter_code
_entity_poly.pdbx_strand_id
1 'polypeptide(L)'
;MNLDWKEWTRSDIIYSIIVPIFVVLLIVGISQLDQLFGGGFNVITGITMQIEELLVIVAIPLLLGLIWNKWAGGASGFIMGSFYALYWADSYRFPFSGASFGANTVLLGYVLSSMLIGYMAGAMNKRSDNFLRMMITAIFTTTIGGILLFGIFQLSPVNVVTGIDGFLLTVLTRTACGAIIPIIAKVFLWYDGN
;
A
#
# COMPACT_ATOMS: atom_id res chain seq x y z
N MET A 1 30.12 4.50 10.65
CA MET A 1 30.30 5.61 9.71
C MET A 1 29.55 6.81 10.27
N ASN A 2 30.26 7.88 10.61
CA ASN A 2 29.65 9.17 10.96
C ASN A 2 29.32 9.87 9.65
N LEU A 3 28.04 10.00 9.32
CA LEU A 3 27.58 10.80 8.18
C LEU A 3 27.39 12.23 8.69
N ASP A 4 28.19 13.17 8.17
CA ASP A 4 28.07 14.59 8.48
C ASP A 4 26.89 15.21 7.69
N TRP A 5 26.18 16.17 8.27
CA TRP A 5 24.94 16.75 7.70
C TRP A 5 25.13 17.49 6.36
N LYS A 6 26.38 17.66 5.93
CA LYS A 6 26.78 18.27 4.65
C LYS A 6 27.13 17.25 3.56
N GLU A 7 27.18 15.97 3.87
CA GLU A 7 27.61 14.92 2.93
C GLU A 7 26.44 14.34 2.13
N TRP A 8 25.69 15.21 1.44
CA TRP A 8 24.57 14.76 0.60
C TRP A 8 25.13 14.28 -0.72
N THR A 9 24.99 12.98 -1.00
CA THR A 9 25.39 12.45 -2.30
C THR A 9 24.33 12.76 -3.35
N ARG A 10 24.72 12.88 -4.63
CA ARG A 10 23.76 13.11 -5.73
C ARG A 10 22.68 12.01 -5.78
N SER A 11 23.01 10.78 -5.40
CA SER A 11 22.03 9.70 -5.25
C SER A 11 21.01 10.01 -4.16
N ASP A 12 21.40 10.57 -3.02
CA ASP A 12 20.46 10.89 -1.93
C ASP A 12 19.41 11.90 -2.39
N ILE A 13 19.81 12.91 -3.18
CA ILE A 13 18.89 13.92 -3.73
C ILE A 13 17.96 13.30 -4.77
N ILE A 14 18.49 12.45 -5.66
CA ILE A 14 17.69 11.78 -6.70
C ILE A 14 16.66 10.83 -6.06
N TYR A 15 17.08 9.99 -5.12
CA TYR A 15 16.17 9.05 -4.46
C TYR A 15 15.19 9.73 -3.49
N SER A 16 15.55 10.86 -2.87
CA SER A 16 14.66 11.58 -1.95
C SER A 16 13.67 12.52 -2.63
N ILE A 17 13.98 13.03 -3.83
CA ILE A 17 13.13 14.02 -4.51
C ILE A 17 12.52 13.43 -5.79
N ILE A 18 13.33 12.83 -6.66
CA ILE A 18 12.86 12.41 -7.98
C ILE A 18 11.98 11.18 -7.88
N VAL A 19 12.34 10.20 -7.05
CA VAL A 19 11.53 8.97 -6.89
C VAL A 19 10.15 9.28 -6.32
N PRO A 20 9.99 10.07 -5.24
CA PRO A 20 8.66 10.46 -4.76
C PRO A 20 7.85 11.27 -5.79
N ILE A 21 8.47 12.22 -6.49
CA ILE A 21 7.78 13.00 -7.54
C ILE A 21 7.32 12.10 -8.68
N PHE A 22 8.15 11.15 -9.12
CA PHE A 22 7.80 10.23 -10.20
C PHE A 22 6.67 9.28 -9.79
N VAL A 23 6.68 8.79 -8.54
CA VAL A 23 5.59 7.98 -7.98
C VAL A 23 4.29 8.79 -7.90
N VAL A 24 4.34 10.05 -7.46
CA VAL A 24 3.18 10.96 -7.44
C VAL A 24 2.65 11.18 -8.86
N LEU A 25 3.52 11.40 -9.85
CA LEU A 25 3.13 11.55 -11.26
C LEU A 25 2.51 10.27 -11.83
N LEU A 26 3.00 9.09 -11.44
CA LEU A 26 2.41 7.81 -11.83
C LEU A 26 1.02 7.61 -11.25
N ILE A 27 0.82 7.93 -9.96
CA ILE A 27 -0.49 7.86 -9.29
C ILE A 27 -1.46 8.83 -9.96
N VAL A 28 -1.06 10.08 -10.19
CA VAL A 28 -1.88 11.09 -10.88
C VAL A 28 -2.17 10.69 -12.33
N GLY A 29 -1.20 10.10 -13.03
CA GLY A 29 -1.40 9.62 -14.39
C GLY A 29 -2.40 8.47 -14.47
N ILE A 30 -2.34 7.53 -13.52
CA ILE A 30 -3.27 6.40 -13.45
C ILE A 30 -4.68 6.87 -13.06
N SER A 31 -4.81 7.82 -12.11
CA SER A 31 -6.13 8.35 -11.71
C SER A 31 -6.83 9.17 -12.79
N GLN A 32 -6.08 9.67 -13.79
CA GLN A 32 -6.61 10.40 -14.95
C GLN A 32 -6.99 9.50 -16.13
N LEU A 33 -6.65 8.20 -16.10
CA LEU A 33 -6.95 7.27 -17.21
C LEU A 33 -8.46 7.17 -17.49
N ASP A 34 -9.30 7.17 -16.46
CA ASP A 34 -10.75 7.10 -16.63
C ASP A 34 -11.36 8.37 -17.27
N GLN A 35 -10.70 9.53 -17.11
CA GLN A 35 -11.09 10.76 -17.81
C GLN A 35 -10.64 10.76 -19.28
N LEU A 36 -9.55 10.06 -19.60
CA LEU A 36 -9.02 9.94 -20.96
C LEU A 36 -9.75 8.90 -21.81
N PHE A 37 -10.38 7.89 -21.21
CA PHE A 37 -11.04 6.78 -21.93
C PHE A 37 -12.57 6.76 -21.87
N GLY A 38 -13.21 7.84 -21.41
CA GLY A 38 -14.67 8.03 -21.50
C GLY A 38 -15.42 7.34 -20.36
N GLY A 39 -15.82 8.14 -19.37
CA GLY A 39 -16.42 7.72 -18.11
C GLY A 39 -17.71 6.91 -18.25
N GLY A 40 -17.65 5.70 -17.71
CA GLY A 40 -18.76 4.91 -17.18
C GLY A 40 -18.18 4.05 -16.05
N PHE A 41 -18.97 3.69 -15.04
CA PHE A 41 -18.57 2.71 -14.02
C PHE A 41 -18.38 1.35 -14.70
N ASN A 42 -17.23 1.19 -15.33
CA ASN A 42 -16.83 0.04 -16.12
C ASN A 42 -16.10 -0.91 -15.18
N VAL A 43 -16.18 -2.21 -15.45
CA VAL A 43 -15.40 -3.25 -14.75
C VAL A 43 -13.91 -2.87 -14.67
N ILE A 44 -13.43 -2.12 -15.68
CA ILE A 44 -12.08 -1.54 -15.76
C ILE A 44 -11.79 -0.60 -14.59
N THR A 45 -12.66 0.38 -14.30
CA THR A 45 -12.51 1.32 -13.16
C THR A 45 -12.42 0.56 -11.83
N GLY A 46 -13.28 -0.44 -11.62
CA GLY A 46 -13.26 -1.26 -10.41
C GLY A 46 -11.95 -2.05 -10.25
N ILE A 47 -11.44 -2.63 -11.34
CA ILE A 47 -10.15 -3.34 -11.35
C ILE A 47 -8.99 -2.36 -11.11
N THR A 48 -8.98 -1.21 -11.76
CA THR A 48 -7.95 -0.18 -11.60
C THR A 48 -7.86 0.32 -10.16
N MET A 49 -9.00 0.63 -9.54
CA MET A 49 -9.06 1.05 -8.14
C MET A 49 -8.55 -0.03 -7.18
N GLN A 50 -8.89 -1.30 -7.44
CA GLN A 50 -8.40 -2.43 -6.63
C GLN A 50 -6.89 -2.62 -6.77
N ILE A 51 -6.34 -2.44 -7.98
CA ILE A 51 -4.90 -2.53 -8.22
C ILE A 51 -4.17 -1.36 -7.58
N GLU A 52 -4.70 -0.14 -7.69
CA GLU A 52 -4.16 1.06 -7.05
C GLU A 52 -4.11 0.87 -5.53
N GLU A 53 -5.19 0.40 -4.93
CA GLU A 53 -5.24 0.03 -3.52
C GLU A 53 -4.12 -0.96 -3.17
N LEU A 54 -4.05 -2.11 -3.84
CA LEU A 54 -3.04 -3.12 -3.54
C LEU A 54 -1.61 -2.61 -3.74
N LEU A 55 -1.37 -1.76 -4.72
CA LEU A 55 -0.05 -1.17 -4.96
C LEU A 55 0.35 -0.24 -3.80
N VAL A 56 -0.54 0.69 -3.46
CA VAL A 56 -0.26 1.79 -2.52
C VAL A 56 -0.22 1.29 -1.09
N ILE A 57 -1.23 0.56 -0.64
CA ILE A 57 -1.34 0.14 0.77
C ILE A 57 -0.75 -1.23 1.08
N VAL A 58 -0.40 -2.05 0.08
CA VAL A 58 0.20 -3.37 0.31
C VAL A 58 1.59 -3.48 -0.29
N ALA A 59 1.74 -3.26 -1.60
CA ALA A 59 2.99 -3.56 -2.30
C ALA A 59 4.15 -2.70 -1.83
N ILE A 60 3.98 -1.38 -1.78
CA ILE A 60 5.05 -0.44 -1.39
C ILE A 60 5.50 -0.66 0.07
N PRO A 61 4.60 -0.70 1.08
CA PRO A 61 4.99 -0.91 2.46
C PRO A 61 5.64 -2.29 2.69
N LEU A 62 5.10 -3.32 2.04
CA LEU A 62 5.65 -4.68 2.10
C LEU A 62 7.05 -4.75 1.51
N LEU A 63 7.26 -4.18 0.31
CA LEU A 63 8.55 -4.17 -0.37
C LEU A 63 9.63 -3.50 0.50
N LEU A 64 9.32 -2.30 1.02
CA LEU A 64 10.24 -1.55 1.89
C LEU A 64 10.46 -2.23 3.24
N GLY A 65 9.44 -2.93 3.77
CA GLY A 65 9.58 -3.77 4.94
C GLY A 65 10.56 -4.93 4.69
N LEU A 66 10.34 -5.70 3.61
CA LEU A 66 11.15 -6.88 3.27
C LEU A 66 12.60 -6.52 2.98
N ILE A 67 12.84 -5.50 2.15
CA ILE A 67 14.19 -5.12 1.69
C ILE A 67 14.92 -4.30 2.76
N TRP A 68 14.24 -3.30 3.35
CA TRP A 68 14.93 -2.28 4.12
C TRP A 68 14.89 -2.53 5.62
N ASN A 69 13.76 -2.35 6.31
CA ASN A 69 13.57 -2.69 7.72
C ASN A 69 12.13 -2.38 8.18
N LYS A 70 11.80 -2.76 9.42
CA LYS A 70 10.49 -2.51 10.06
C LYS A 70 10.07 -1.04 10.09
N TRP A 71 11.01 -0.11 10.23
CA TRP A 71 10.70 1.31 10.29
C TRP A 71 10.43 1.88 8.90
N ALA A 72 11.20 1.50 7.89
CA ALA A 72 10.97 1.88 6.50
C ALA A 72 9.63 1.34 5.99
N GLY A 73 9.33 0.06 6.27
CA GLY A 73 8.04 -0.53 5.93
C GLY A 73 6.87 0.13 6.68
N GLY A 74 7.01 0.39 7.99
CA GLY A 74 5.98 1.07 8.77
C GLY A 74 5.74 2.52 8.33
N ALA A 75 6.79 3.31 8.14
CA ALA A 75 6.69 4.71 7.73
C ALA A 75 6.11 4.84 6.32
N SER A 76 6.53 4.00 5.37
CA SER A 76 5.93 3.97 4.04
C SER A 76 4.47 3.52 4.09
N GLY A 77 4.13 2.54 4.92
CA GLY A 77 2.73 2.18 5.18
C GLY A 77 1.91 3.36 5.68
N PHE A 78 2.38 4.09 6.69
CA PHE A 78 1.70 5.27 7.19
C PHE A 78 1.48 6.34 6.10
N ILE A 79 2.52 6.66 5.32
CA ILE A 79 2.45 7.69 4.27
C ILE A 79 1.50 7.26 3.15
N MET A 80 1.70 6.06 2.59
CA MET A 80 0.91 5.55 1.48
C MET A 80 -0.55 5.30 1.89
N GLY A 81 -0.78 4.76 3.08
CA GLY A 81 -2.12 4.61 3.65
C GLY A 81 -2.82 5.94 3.89
N SER A 82 -2.09 6.97 4.32
CA SER A 82 -2.65 8.32 4.47
C SER A 82 -3.05 8.92 3.12
N PHE A 83 -2.20 8.79 2.10
CA PHE A 83 -2.54 9.26 0.76
C PHE A 83 -3.74 8.52 0.18
N TYR A 84 -3.79 7.19 0.31
CA TYR A 84 -4.94 6.42 -0.15
C TYR A 84 -6.23 6.78 0.60
N ALA A 85 -6.16 6.98 1.93
CA ALA A 85 -7.29 7.41 2.72
C ALA A 85 -7.82 8.79 2.29
N LEU A 86 -6.93 9.74 1.98
CA LEU A 86 -7.30 11.06 1.47
C LEU A 86 -7.91 10.98 0.07
N TYR A 87 -7.30 10.18 -0.83
CA TYR A 87 -7.83 9.93 -2.16
C TYR A 87 -9.23 9.31 -2.13
N TRP A 88 -9.43 8.31 -1.26
CA TRP A 88 -10.75 7.72 -1.02
C TRP A 88 -11.73 8.79 -0.56
N ALA A 89 -11.37 9.56 0.48
CA ALA A 89 -12.24 10.59 1.05
C ALA A 89 -12.71 11.62 0.01
N ASP A 90 -11.83 12.01 -0.91
CA ASP A 90 -12.15 12.94 -2.01
C ASP A 90 -13.02 12.28 -3.10
N SER A 91 -12.66 11.06 -3.52
CA SER A 91 -13.35 10.32 -4.59
C SER A 91 -14.84 10.08 -4.32
N TYR A 92 -15.21 9.97 -3.05
CA TYR A 92 -16.60 9.71 -2.62
C TYR A 92 -17.22 10.92 -1.90
N ARG A 93 -16.64 12.12 -2.09
CA ARG A 93 -17.19 13.38 -1.57
C ARG A 93 -18.39 13.83 -2.41
N PHE A 94 -19.61 13.79 -1.86
CA PHE A 94 -20.80 14.36 -2.51
C PHE A 94 -20.94 15.87 -2.22
N PRO A 95 -20.96 16.75 -3.23
CA PRO A 95 -20.96 18.21 -3.02
C PRO A 95 -22.29 18.82 -2.51
N PHE A 96 -23.42 18.09 -2.52
CA PHE A 96 -24.75 18.63 -2.16
C PHE A 96 -25.50 17.86 -1.05
N SER A 97 -24.86 16.87 -0.45
CA SER A 97 -25.45 16.04 0.61
C SER A 97 -24.51 16.12 1.80
N GLY A 98 -24.89 16.83 2.86
CA GLY A 98 -24.09 16.98 4.10
C GLY A 98 -23.82 15.67 4.87
N ALA A 99 -24.03 14.52 4.25
CA ALA A 99 -23.63 13.20 4.71
C ALA A 99 -22.35 12.75 3.97
N SER A 100 -21.21 12.91 4.63
CA SER A 100 -19.93 12.38 4.18
C SER A 100 -19.94 10.84 4.27
N PHE A 101 -20.32 10.15 3.19
CA PHE A 101 -20.21 8.68 3.12
C PHE A 101 -18.76 8.18 3.22
N GLY A 102 -17.78 9.09 3.12
CA GLY A 102 -16.35 8.75 3.00
C GLY A 102 -15.40 9.14 4.11
N ALA A 103 -15.83 9.90 5.11
CA ALA A 103 -14.92 10.49 6.10
C ALA A 103 -15.10 9.89 7.50
N ASN A 104 -15.26 8.57 7.58
CA ASN A 104 -15.47 7.87 8.86
C ASN A 104 -14.19 7.17 9.34
N THR A 105 -14.20 6.68 10.58
CA THR A 105 -13.07 5.95 11.22
C THR A 105 -12.56 4.77 10.39
N VAL A 106 -13.35 4.27 9.44
CA VAL A 106 -12.97 3.30 8.40
C VAL A 106 -11.68 3.67 7.67
N LEU A 107 -11.47 4.96 7.39
CA LEU A 107 -10.28 5.43 6.69
C LEU A 107 -8.99 5.15 7.48
N LEU A 108 -9.07 5.08 8.82
CA LEU A 108 -7.94 4.66 9.66
C LEU A 108 -7.55 3.21 9.36
N GLY A 109 -8.48 2.38 8.88
CA GLY A 109 -8.19 1.02 8.44
C GLY A 109 -7.12 0.98 7.35
N TYR A 110 -7.20 1.87 6.36
CA TYR A 110 -6.20 1.94 5.28
C TYR A 110 -4.81 2.34 5.80
N VAL A 111 -4.76 3.28 6.74
CA VAL A 111 -3.51 3.74 7.36
C VAL A 111 -2.89 2.67 8.26
N LEU A 112 -3.70 2.08 9.15
CA LEU A 112 -3.23 1.12 10.14
C LEU A 112 -2.86 -0.22 9.51
N SER A 113 -3.66 -0.69 8.53
CA SER A 113 -3.40 -1.94 7.82
C SER A 113 -2.07 -1.86 7.05
N SER A 114 -1.87 -0.81 6.27
CA SER A 114 -0.63 -0.62 5.49
C SER A 114 0.61 -0.46 6.37
N MET A 115 0.52 0.32 7.45
CA MET A 115 1.59 0.47 8.42
C MET A 115 1.95 -0.86 9.08
N LEU A 116 0.95 -1.65 9.47
CA LEU A 116 1.16 -2.97 10.08
C LEU A 116 1.83 -3.94 9.10
N ILE A 117 1.35 -4.02 7.86
CA ILE A 117 1.92 -4.88 6.81
C ILE A 117 3.42 -4.60 6.67
N GLY A 118 3.79 -3.33 6.44
CA GLY A 118 5.19 -2.97 6.23
C GLY A 118 6.05 -3.16 7.48
N TYR A 119 5.56 -2.79 8.66
CA TYR A 119 6.30 -2.96 9.91
C TYR A 119 6.57 -4.44 10.23
N MET A 120 5.54 -5.28 10.15
CA MET A 120 5.68 -6.70 10.43
C MET A 120 6.56 -7.39 9.40
N ALA A 121 6.46 -7.01 8.12
CA ALA A 121 7.32 -7.54 7.07
C ALA A 121 8.81 -7.31 7.38
N GLY A 122 9.17 -6.09 7.80
CA GLY A 122 10.55 -5.80 8.18
C GLY A 122 10.98 -6.43 9.51
N ALA A 123 10.07 -6.55 10.48
CA ALA A 123 10.36 -7.17 11.77
C ALA A 123 10.60 -8.68 11.65
N MET A 124 9.83 -9.35 10.79
CA MET A 124 9.91 -10.79 10.56
C MET A 124 11.01 -11.16 9.56
N ASN A 125 11.19 -10.39 8.48
CA ASN A 125 12.21 -10.70 7.48
C ASN A 125 13.63 -10.39 7.98
N LYS A 126 13.81 -9.35 8.81
CA LYS A 126 15.12 -8.91 9.34
C LYS A 126 16.22 -8.83 8.26
N ARG A 127 15.89 -8.32 7.07
CA ARG A 127 16.76 -8.27 5.88
C ARG A 127 17.32 -9.62 5.41
N SER A 128 16.61 -10.71 5.67
CA SER A 128 17.00 -11.99 5.10
C SER A 128 16.81 -11.98 3.59
N ASP A 129 17.80 -12.51 2.90
CA ASP A 129 17.79 -12.77 1.45
C ASP A 129 17.17 -14.13 1.11
N ASN A 130 16.90 -14.98 2.09
CA ASN A 130 16.26 -16.27 1.88
C ASN A 130 14.84 -16.08 1.33
N PHE A 131 14.62 -16.51 0.08
CA PHE A 131 13.36 -16.32 -0.63
C PHE A 131 12.17 -16.96 0.11
N LEU A 132 12.36 -18.13 0.71
CA LEU A 132 11.31 -18.85 1.43
C LEU A 132 10.88 -18.05 2.67
N ARG A 133 11.83 -17.45 3.40
CA ARG A 133 11.52 -16.57 4.53
C ARG A 133 10.80 -15.31 4.09
N MET A 134 11.21 -14.70 2.98
CA MET A 134 10.54 -13.52 2.42
C MET A 134 9.11 -13.86 2.01
N MET A 135 8.90 -15.01 1.36
CA MET A 135 7.59 -15.50 0.93
C MET A 135 6.64 -15.71 2.11
N ILE A 136 7.05 -16.46 3.13
CA ILE A 136 6.23 -16.71 4.32
C ILE A 136 5.93 -15.40 5.05
N THR A 137 6.93 -14.55 5.22
CA THR A 137 6.76 -13.25 5.88
C THR A 137 5.74 -12.39 5.14
N ALA A 138 5.85 -12.30 3.83
CA ALA A 138 4.95 -11.49 3.04
C ALA A 138 3.51 -12.01 3.08
N ILE A 139 3.28 -13.29 2.80
CA ILE A 139 1.95 -13.92 2.87
C ILE A 139 1.33 -13.73 4.25
N PHE A 140 2.09 -13.96 5.33
CA PHE A 140 1.59 -13.81 6.69
C PHE A 140 1.18 -12.36 6.97
N THR A 141 2.05 -11.41 6.66
CA THR A 141 1.85 -10.00 7.00
C THR A 141 0.69 -9.38 6.22
N THR A 142 0.55 -9.69 4.94
CA THR A 142 -0.57 -9.22 4.11
C THR A 142 -1.89 -9.86 4.49
N THR A 143 -1.89 -11.13 4.92
CA THR A 143 -3.11 -11.80 5.40
C THR A 143 -3.62 -11.16 6.68
N ILE A 144 -2.74 -10.94 7.66
CA ILE A 144 -3.11 -10.25 8.91
C ILE A 144 -3.56 -8.81 8.63
N GLY A 145 -2.84 -8.09 7.76
CA GLY A 145 -3.24 -6.74 7.35
C GLY A 145 -4.61 -6.69 6.68
N GLY A 146 -4.94 -7.67 5.84
CA GLY A 146 -6.25 -7.80 5.21
C GLY A 146 -7.36 -8.13 6.21
N ILE A 147 -7.13 -9.05 7.15
CA ILE A 147 -8.09 -9.39 8.21
C ILE A 147 -8.37 -8.16 9.08
N LEU A 148 -7.32 -7.41 9.46
CA LEU A 148 -7.48 -6.19 10.25
C LEU A 148 -8.27 -5.12 9.51
N LEU A 149 -7.97 -4.90 8.22
CA LEU A 149 -8.72 -3.94 7.42
C LEU A 149 -10.19 -4.32 7.33
N PHE A 150 -10.48 -5.59 6.99
CA PHE A 150 -11.85 -6.08 6.92
C PHE A 150 -12.57 -5.97 8.27
N GLY A 151 -11.88 -6.26 9.38
CA GLY A 151 -12.41 -6.08 10.72
C GLY A 151 -12.79 -4.63 11.02
N ILE A 152 -11.91 -3.67 10.67
CA ILE A 152 -12.18 -2.23 10.84
C ILE A 152 -13.36 -1.79 9.96
N PHE A 153 -13.49 -2.35 8.76
CA PHE A 153 -14.63 -2.10 7.89
C PHE A 153 -15.95 -2.51 8.56
N GLN A 154 -15.99 -3.62 9.31
CA GLN A 154 -17.20 -4.04 10.03
C GLN A 154 -17.58 -3.11 11.20
N LEU A 155 -16.69 -2.25 11.67
CA LEU A 155 -16.96 -1.32 12.77
C LEU A 155 -17.73 -0.07 12.32
N SER A 156 -17.98 0.10 11.02
CA SER A 156 -18.70 1.26 10.51
C SER A 156 -20.04 0.88 9.89
N PRO A 157 -21.14 1.56 10.30
CA PRO A 157 -22.46 1.34 9.72
C PRO A 157 -22.58 1.84 8.27
N VAL A 158 -21.57 2.55 7.76
CA VAL A 158 -21.51 3.12 6.41
C VAL A 158 -20.71 2.22 5.45
N ASN A 159 -20.18 1.09 5.95
CA ASN A 159 -19.32 0.23 5.18
C ASN A 159 -20.06 -0.49 4.03
N VAL A 160 -19.43 -0.50 2.86
CA VAL A 160 -19.94 -1.11 1.63
C VAL A 160 -19.40 -2.53 1.44
N VAL A 161 -18.32 -2.91 2.15
CA VAL A 161 -17.62 -4.20 2.00
C VAL A 161 -17.95 -5.13 3.16
N THR A 162 -19.02 -5.90 3.03
CA THR A 162 -19.51 -6.85 4.06
C THR A 162 -19.68 -8.26 3.49
N GLY A 163 -19.90 -9.24 4.36
CA GLY A 163 -20.15 -10.64 3.98
C GLY A 163 -18.90 -11.42 3.53
N ILE A 164 -19.14 -12.65 3.06
CA ILE A 164 -18.08 -13.58 2.64
C ILE A 164 -17.36 -13.07 1.40
N ASP A 165 -18.08 -12.49 0.45
CA ASP A 165 -17.49 -11.97 -0.79
C ASP A 165 -16.57 -10.77 -0.50
N GLY A 166 -16.99 -9.85 0.37
CA GLY A 166 -16.17 -8.73 0.82
C GLY A 166 -14.93 -9.19 1.59
N PHE A 167 -15.07 -10.24 2.42
CA PHE A 167 -13.94 -10.85 3.13
C PHE A 167 -12.92 -11.45 2.16
N LEU A 168 -13.38 -12.26 1.20
CA LEU A 168 -12.51 -12.88 0.21
C LEU A 168 -11.84 -11.81 -0.66
N LEU A 169 -12.59 -10.83 -1.16
CA LEU A 169 -12.02 -9.75 -1.97
C LEU A 169 -10.99 -8.93 -1.19
N THR A 170 -11.21 -8.70 0.11
CA THR A 170 -10.28 -7.91 0.93
C THR A 170 -9.04 -8.71 1.32
N VAL A 171 -9.21 -9.93 1.84
CA VAL A 171 -8.12 -10.74 2.42
C VAL A 171 -7.37 -11.51 1.34
N LEU A 172 -8.09 -12.23 0.46
CA LEU A 172 -7.46 -13.10 -0.52
C LEU A 172 -6.61 -12.32 -1.52
N THR A 173 -7.09 -11.17 -1.99
CA THR A 173 -6.35 -10.34 -2.96
C THR A 173 -5.06 -9.78 -2.36
N ARG A 174 -5.09 -9.40 -1.08
CA ARG A 174 -3.90 -8.96 -0.34
C ARG A 174 -2.92 -10.09 -0.10
N THR A 175 -3.42 -11.26 0.29
CA THR A 175 -2.60 -12.46 0.45
C THR A 175 -1.93 -12.85 -0.88
N ALA A 176 -2.66 -12.80 -1.99
CA ALA A 176 -2.13 -13.03 -3.32
C ALA A 176 -1.05 -12.00 -3.70
N CYS A 177 -1.29 -10.71 -3.42
CA CYS A 177 -0.28 -9.66 -3.59
C CYS A 177 0.97 -9.96 -2.75
N GLY A 178 0.79 -10.40 -1.49
CA GLY A 178 1.87 -10.85 -0.61
C GLY A 178 2.69 -12.02 -1.15
N ALA A 179 2.16 -12.85 -2.04
CA ALA A 179 2.93 -13.90 -2.70
C ALA A 179 3.77 -13.38 -3.89
N ILE A 180 3.35 -12.28 -4.51
CA ILE A 180 3.99 -11.71 -5.71
C ILE A 180 5.18 -10.82 -5.32
N ILE A 181 5.02 -9.94 -4.33
CA ILE A 181 6.03 -8.94 -3.94
C ILE A 181 7.39 -9.52 -3.53
N PRO A 182 7.49 -10.68 -2.84
CA PRO A 182 8.77 -11.33 -2.55
C PRO A 182 9.61 -11.64 -3.79
N ILE A 183 8.99 -11.92 -4.94
CA ILE A 183 9.68 -12.17 -6.21
C ILE A 183 10.40 -10.89 -6.64
N ILE A 184 9.69 -9.78 -6.63
CA ILE A 184 10.23 -8.45 -6.97
C ILE A 184 11.33 -8.06 -5.98
N ALA A 185 11.06 -8.22 -4.67
CA ALA A 185 12.02 -7.91 -3.61
C ALA A 185 13.31 -8.73 -3.74
N LYS A 186 13.22 -10.00 -4.14
CA LYS A 186 14.37 -10.87 -4.35
C LYS A 186 15.23 -10.39 -5.53
N VAL A 187 14.60 -9.93 -6.61
CA VAL A 187 15.29 -9.33 -7.76
C VAL A 187 16.07 -8.08 -7.34
N PHE A 188 15.46 -7.19 -6.54
CA PHE A 188 16.17 -6.00 -6.04
C PHE A 188 17.38 -6.36 -5.17
N LEU A 189 17.26 -7.34 -4.27
CA LEU A 189 18.38 -7.79 -3.43
C LEU A 189 19.50 -8.46 -4.22
N TRP A 190 19.22 -9.05 -5.38
CA TRP A 190 20.27 -9.59 -6.26
C TRP A 190 21.16 -8.52 -6.89
N TYR A 191 20.61 -7.33 -7.19
CA TYR A 191 21.40 -6.23 -7.75
C TYR A 191 22.21 -5.46 -6.72
N ASP A 192 21.85 -5.53 -5.43
CA ASP A 192 22.58 -4.88 -4.32
C ASP A 192 23.77 -5.73 -3.81
N GLY A 193 23.80 -7.02 -4.15
CA GLY A 193 24.85 -7.97 -3.78
C GLY A 193 25.99 -8.12 -4.79
N ASN A 194 25.98 -7.34 -5.88
CA ASN A 194 27.04 -7.24 -6.89
C ASN A 194 27.64 -5.83 -6.86
#